data_AF-Q0FXP7-F1
#
_entry.id   AF-Q0FXP7-F1
#
_cell.length_a   1.000
_cell.length_b   1.000
_cell.length_c   1.000
_cell.angle_alpha   90.00
_cell.angle_beta   90.00
_cell.angle_gamma   90.00
#
_symmetry.space_group_name_H-M   'P 1'
#
loop_
_entity.id
_entity.type
_entity.pdbx_description
1 polymer ?
#
loop_
_entity_poly.entity_id
_entity_poly.type
_entity_poly.pdbx_seq_one_letter_code
_entity_poly.pdbx_strand_id
1 'polypeptide(L)'
;MGRSNRSIKNAAKSNKAMDNEEPMADDLGDLLNSSKKTIGTAVGRIVSNDDGRHVGFVYEWNTGEIQNAWFDEPEDDVVYQMFADEENAA
;
A
#
# COMPACT_ATOMS: atom_id res chain seq x y z
N MET A 1 54.14 0.10 28.92
CA MET A 1 53.14 0.77 28.05
C MET A 1 52.41 -0.31 27.27
N GLY A 2 51.12 -0.60 27.39
CA GLY A 2 49.99 0.20 27.87
C GLY A 2 49.15 0.68 26.68
N ARG A 3 48.22 -0.16 26.18
CA ARG A 3 46.81 0.15 25.82
C ARG A 3 46.16 -1.00 25.05
N SER A 4 45.25 -1.67 25.73
CA SER A 4 44.17 -2.48 25.16
C SER A 4 43.27 -1.63 24.25
N ASN A 5 42.55 -2.27 23.32
CA ASN A 5 41.09 -2.15 23.25
C ASN A 5 40.45 -3.17 22.30
N ARG A 6 39.95 -4.23 22.95
CA ARG A 6 38.82 -5.12 22.68
C ARG A 6 37.83 -4.60 21.61
N SER A 7 37.82 -5.24 20.43
CA SER A 7 36.68 -5.11 19.49
C SER A 7 35.71 -6.28 19.71
N ILE A 8 34.63 -5.93 20.39
CA ILE A 8 33.30 -6.55 20.49
C ILE A 8 32.98 -7.62 19.43
N LYS A 9 32.81 -8.86 19.91
CA LYS A 9 32.07 -9.91 19.23
C LYS A 9 30.59 -9.57 19.35
N ASN A 10 29.93 -9.17 18.28
CA ASN A 10 28.48 -9.09 18.26
C ASN A 10 27.93 -10.52 18.17
N ALA A 11 27.77 -11.13 19.34
CA ALA A 11 26.90 -12.27 19.53
C ALA A 11 25.45 -11.79 19.37
N ALA A 12 24.91 -11.88 18.16
CA ALA A 12 23.47 -11.85 17.95
C ALA A 12 22.92 -13.17 18.50
N LYS A 13 22.61 -13.18 19.81
CA LYS A 13 21.88 -14.25 20.46
C LYS A 13 20.39 -14.04 20.18
N SER A 14 19.83 -15.01 19.47
CA SER A 14 18.48 -15.56 19.57
C SER A 14 17.30 -14.58 19.70
N ASN A 15 16.47 -14.57 18.67
CA ASN A 15 15.01 -14.66 18.85
C ASN A 15 14.61 -16.00 18.22
N LYS A 16 14.64 -17.08 19.01
CA LYS A 16 13.45 -17.75 19.56
C LYS A 16 12.66 -18.45 18.47
N ALA A 17 12.87 -19.77 18.37
CA ALA A 17 11.95 -20.69 17.76
C ALA A 17 10.63 -20.60 18.53
N MET A 18 9.56 -20.23 17.83
CA MET A 18 8.18 -20.53 18.16
C MET A 18 7.53 -21.01 16.87
N ASP A 19 7.92 -22.22 16.49
CA ASP A 19 6.97 -23.33 16.32
C ASP A 19 5.69 -23.08 17.14
N ASN A 20 4.75 -22.37 16.53
CA ASN A 20 3.36 -22.34 16.95
C ASN A 20 2.53 -22.36 15.66
N GLU A 21 1.81 -23.46 15.49
CA GLU A 21 0.89 -23.70 14.39
C GLU A 21 -0.26 -22.69 14.43
N GLU A 22 -0.14 -21.60 13.69
CA GLU A 22 -1.29 -20.92 13.08
C GLU A 22 -1.04 -20.80 11.57
N PRO A 23 -1.18 -21.88 10.79
CA PRO A 23 -1.38 -21.69 9.37
C PRO A 23 -2.75 -21.00 9.22
N MET A 24 -2.80 -19.87 8.53
CA MET A 24 -4.01 -19.26 7.91
C MET A 24 -4.39 -17.82 8.30
N ALA A 25 -3.57 -17.03 9.02
CA ALA A 25 -3.94 -15.63 9.31
C ALA A 25 -2.98 -14.52 8.80
N ASP A 26 -1.72 -14.82 8.46
CA ASP A 26 -0.70 -13.78 8.21
C ASP A 26 -0.35 -13.50 6.74
N ASP A 27 -0.97 -14.17 5.77
CA ASP A 27 -0.62 -14.01 4.34
C ASP A 27 -1.05 -12.64 3.76
N LEU A 28 -1.93 -11.91 4.46
CA LEU A 28 -2.30 -10.54 4.08
C LEU A 28 -1.31 -9.49 4.61
N GLY A 29 -0.65 -9.75 5.75
CA GLY A 29 0.32 -8.81 6.33
C GLY A 29 1.55 -8.63 5.46
N ASP A 30 2.07 -9.75 4.93
CA ASP A 30 3.17 -9.74 3.96
C ASP A 30 2.76 -9.12 2.62
N LEU A 31 1.52 -9.34 2.17
CA LEU A 31 1.02 -8.78 0.92
C LEU A 31 0.85 -7.26 0.97
N LEU A 32 0.35 -6.74 2.09
CA LEU A 32 0.17 -5.30 2.31
C LEU A 32 1.51 -4.57 2.46
N ASN A 33 2.48 -5.17 3.14
CA ASN A 33 3.84 -4.61 3.32
C ASN A 33 4.80 -4.96 2.15
N SER A 34 4.31 -5.64 1.12
CA SER A 34 5.09 -5.99 -0.06
C SER A 34 5.34 -4.76 -0.92
N SER A 35 6.56 -4.60 -1.43
CA SER A 35 6.90 -3.57 -2.42
C SER A 35 6.27 -3.82 -3.80
N LYS A 36 5.44 -4.86 -3.94
CA LYS A 36 4.72 -5.21 -5.17
C LYS A 36 3.27 -4.73 -5.09
N LYS A 37 2.80 -4.09 -6.17
CA LYS A 37 1.40 -3.70 -6.35
C LYS A 37 0.51 -4.94 -6.44
N THR A 38 -0.09 -5.32 -5.32
CA THR A 38 -0.88 -6.55 -5.25
C THR A 38 -2.30 -6.29 -4.80
N ILE A 39 -2.52 -5.25 -3.99
CA ILE A 39 -3.84 -4.81 -3.54
C ILE A 39 -4.02 -3.35 -3.94
N GLY A 40 -5.08 -3.05 -4.68
CA GLY A 40 -5.48 -1.69 -5.04
C GLY A 40 -6.87 -1.37 -4.50
N THR A 41 -6.98 -0.31 -3.70
CA THR A 41 -8.25 0.19 -3.16
C THR A 41 -8.76 1.31 -4.04
N ALA A 42 -10.02 1.24 -4.48
CA ALA A 42 -10.61 2.35 -5.23
C ALA A 42 -10.85 3.53 -4.27
N VAL A 43 -10.12 4.63 -4.47
CA VAL A 43 -10.18 5.84 -3.64
C VAL A 43 -10.94 6.98 -4.33
N GLY A 44 -11.25 6.83 -5.61
CA GLY A 44 -12.05 7.82 -6.33
C GLY A 44 -12.51 7.34 -7.70
N ARG A 45 -13.27 8.20 -8.36
CA ARG A 45 -13.71 8.04 -9.74
C ARG A 45 -13.24 9.20 -10.62
N ILE A 46 -13.01 8.88 -11.88
CA ILE A 46 -12.61 9.80 -12.94
C ILE A 46 -13.87 10.08 -13.77
N VAL A 47 -14.26 11.34 -13.84
CA VAL A 47 -15.45 11.79 -14.56
C VAL A 47 -15.01 12.72 -15.68
N SER A 48 -15.49 12.50 -16.90
CA SER A 48 -15.24 13.41 -18.02
C SER A 48 -15.87 14.76 -17.73
N ASN A 49 -15.11 15.83 -17.93
CA ASN A 49 -15.61 17.18 -17.70
C ASN A 49 -16.53 17.65 -18.84
N ASP A 50 -16.40 17.07 -20.04
CA ASP A 50 -17.17 17.42 -21.22
C ASP A 50 -18.65 17.01 -21.08
N ASP A 51 -18.89 15.77 -20.67
CA ASP A 51 -20.23 15.16 -20.63
C ASP A 51 -20.67 14.69 -19.22
N GLY A 52 -19.77 14.74 -18.23
CA GLY A 52 -20.06 14.28 -16.87
C GLY A 52 -20.13 12.76 -16.71
N ARG A 53 -19.69 11.98 -17.70
CA ARG A 53 -19.69 10.52 -17.67
C ARG A 53 -18.55 9.99 -16.82
N HIS A 54 -18.84 8.91 -16.12
CA HIS A 54 -17.83 8.16 -15.40
C HIS A 54 -16.95 7.36 -16.38
N VAL A 55 -15.67 7.71 -16.47
CA VAL A 55 -14.71 7.19 -17.47
C VAL A 55 -13.59 6.32 -16.86
N GLY A 56 -13.51 6.25 -15.53
CA GLY A 56 -12.56 5.36 -14.87
C GLY A 56 -12.54 5.50 -13.35
N PHE A 57 -11.67 4.75 -12.70
CA PHE A 57 -11.43 4.80 -11.26
C PHE A 57 -10.01 5.25 -10.93
N VAL A 58 -9.84 5.79 -9.73
CA VAL A 58 -8.54 6.03 -9.11
C VAL A 58 -8.33 4.96 -8.05
N TYR A 59 -7.25 4.20 -8.19
CA TYR A 59 -6.84 3.19 -7.24
C TYR A 59 -5.60 3.65 -6.47
N GLU A 60 -5.61 3.45 -5.16
CA GLU A 60 -4.42 3.51 -4.32
C GLU A 60 -3.93 2.10 -4.08
N TRP A 61 -2.70 1.82 -4.50
CA TRP A 61 -2.04 0.56 -4.25
C TRP A 61 -1.53 0.48 -2.81
N ASN A 62 -1.37 -0.73 -2.29
CA ASN A 62 -0.76 -0.99 -0.98
C ASN A 62 0.66 -0.40 -0.81
N THR A 63 1.33 -0.06 -1.91
CA THR A 63 2.62 0.66 -1.91
C THR A 63 2.49 2.16 -1.64
N GLY A 64 1.26 2.70 -1.56
CA GLY A 64 0.95 4.13 -1.51
C GLY A 64 0.97 4.81 -2.88
N GLU A 65 1.12 4.04 -3.96
CA GLU A 65 1.09 4.58 -5.32
C GLU A 65 -0.34 4.75 -5.81
N ILE A 66 -0.66 5.94 -6.33
CA ILE A 66 -1.93 6.20 -6.99
C ILE A 66 -1.84 5.80 -8.47
N GLN A 67 -2.85 5.10 -8.97
CA GLN A 67 -2.96 4.72 -10.38
C GLN A 67 -4.38 4.92 -10.91
N ASN A 68 -4.45 5.45 -12.12
CA ASN A 68 -5.69 5.66 -12.85
C ASN A 68 -6.02 4.40 -13.67
N ALA A 69 -7.26 3.92 -13.54
CA ALA A 69 -7.79 2.83 -14.33
C ALA A 69 -8.94 3.36 -15.20
N TRP A 70 -8.64 3.54 -16.48
CA TRP A 70 -9.58 4.01 -17.50
C TRP A 70 -10.41 2.84 -18.03
N PHE A 71 -11.69 3.08 -18.33
CA PHE A 71 -12.53 2.06 -18.96
C PHE A 71 -12.21 1.87 -20.44
N ASP A 72 -11.83 2.95 -21.10
CA ASP A 72 -11.52 2.99 -22.52
C ASP A 72 -10.21 3.77 -22.72
N GLU A 73 -10.18 4.79 -23.56
CA GLU A 73 -9.03 5.66 -23.73
C GLU A 73 -8.87 6.69 -22.59
N PRO A 74 -7.64 7.07 -22.22
CA PRO A 74 -7.39 8.16 -21.28
C PRO A 74 -7.82 9.50 -21.88
N GLU A 75 -8.62 10.25 -21.13
CA GLU A 75 -9.11 11.58 -21.52
C GLU A 75 -8.29 12.68 -20.80
N ASP A 76 -7.98 13.78 -21.50
CA ASP A 76 -7.21 14.90 -20.93
C ASP A 76 -8.06 15.82 -20.02
N ASP A 77 -9.36 15.99 -20.32
CA ASP A 77 -10.26 16.90 -19.58
C ASP A 77 -11.18 16.12 -18.64
N VAL A 78 -10.63 15.75 -17.49
CA VAL A 78 -11.33 14.96 -16.47
C VAL A 78 -11.29 15.59 -15.09
N VAL A 79 -12.34 15.31 -14.32
CA VAL A 79 -12.48 15.66 -12.92
C VAL A 79 -12.31 14.40 -12.07
N TYR A 80 -11.40 14.48 -11.10
CA TYR A 80 -11.22 13.43 -10.10
C TYR A 80 -12.13 13.68 -8.92
N GLN A 81 -13.08 12.79 -8.71
CA GLN A 81 -13.95 12.81 -7.55
C GLN A 81 -13.54 11.70 -6.59
N MET A 82 -12.79 12.08 -5.55
CA MET A 82 -12.38 11.16 -4.50
C MET A 82 -13.60 10.76 -3.66
N PHE A 83 -13.65 9.49 -3.27
CA PHE A 83 -14.58 9.04 -2.25
C PHE A 83 -14.08 9.66 -0.95
N ALA A 84 -14.84 10.60 -0.39
CA ALA A 84 -14.50 11.10 0.94
C ALA A 84 -14.48 9.92 1.90
N ASP A 85 -13.46 9.81 2.75
CA ASP A 85 -13.56 9.01 3.95
C ASP A 85 -14.77 9.52 4.73
N GLU A 86 -15.88 8.79 4.63
CA GLU A 86 -17.12 9.07 5.36
C GLU A 86 -16.91 8.68 6.84
N GLU A 87 -15.86 9.21 7.47
CA GLU A 87 -15.58 9.15 8.91
C GLU A 87 -15.74 10.54 9.55
N ASN A 88 -16.74 11.33 9.11
CA ASN A 88 -17.27 12.47 9.89
C ASN A 88 -18.61 13.00 9.30
N ALA A 89 -19.57 12.10 9.07
CA ALA A 89 -20.98 12.52 9.03
C ALA A 89 -21.53 12.41 10.46
N ALA A 90 -21.54 13.55 11.14
CA ALA A 90 -22.02 13.78 12.51
C ALA A 90 -23.53 13.50 12.69
#